data_AF-A0A7C3G5M4-F1
#
_entry.id   AF-A0A7C3G5M4-F1
#
_cell.length_a   1.000
_cell.length_b   1.000
_cell.length_c   1.000
_cell.angle_alpha   90.00
_cell.angle_beta   90.00
_cell.angle_gamma   90.00
#
_symmetry.space_group_name_H-M   'P 1'
#
loop_
_entity.id
_entity.type
_entity.pdbx_description
1 polymer ?
#
loop_
_entity_poly.entity_id
_entity_poly.type
_entity_poly.pdbx_seq_one_letter_code
_entity_poly.pdbx_strand_id
1 'polypeptide(L)' 'MKDFIISGSVLEELHISPSELLIDLAAYLYDTEKLSMGRAKKLAGLTQIQFQKEIF' A
#
# COMPACT_ATOMS: atom_id res chain seq x y z
N MET A 1 -17.64 4.47 12.65
CA MET A 1 -16.46 5.04 11.96
C MET A 1 -16.93 5.57 10.61
N LYS A 2 -16.39 6.70 10.16
CA LYS A 2 -16.66 7.24 8.82
C LYS A 2 -15.52 6.78 7.91
N ASP A 3 -15.86 6.27 6.73
CA ASP A 3 -14.86 5.84 5.77
C ASP A 3 -14.07 7.04 5.25
N PHE A 4 -12.78 6.82 4.97
CA PHE A 4 -11.94 7.74 4.23
C PHE A 4 -11.96 7.33 2.76
N ILE A 5 -12.55 8.15 1.91
CA ILE A 5 -12.70 7.88 0.48
C ILE A 5 -11.74 8.77 -0.30
N ILE A 6 -10.85 8.14 -1.07
CA ILE A 6 -10.02 8.81 -2.07
C ILE A 6 -10.77 8.71 -3.40
N SER A 7 -11.09 9.87 -3.99
CA SER A 7 -11.76 9.92 -5.31
C SER A 7 -10.84 9.37 -6.39
N GLY A 8 -11.40 8.67 -7.38
CA GLY A 8 -10.65 8.22 -8.55
C GLY A 8 -9.93 9.35 -9.29
N SER A 9 -10.53 10.54 -9.33
CA SER A 9 -9.92 11.73 -9.94
C SER A 9 -8.58 12.12 -9.31
N VAL A 10 -8.43 11.91 -7.99
CA VAL A 10 -7.15 12.18 -7.29
C VAL A 10 -6.09 11.17 -7.73
N LEU A 11 -6.47 9.91 -7.91
CA LEU A 11 -5.56 8.87 -8.39
C LEU A 11 -5.14 9.12 -9.85
N GLU A 12 -6.07 9.59 -10.68
CA GLU A 12 -5.81 9.99 -12.08
C GLU A 12 -4.83 11.16 -12.17
N GLU A 13 -5.02 12.21 -11.35
CA GLU A 13 -4.11 13.37 -11.28
C GLU A 13 -2.69 12.97 -10.83
N LEU A 14 -2.58 11.98 -9.94
CA LEU A 14 -1.32 11.44 -9.46
C LEU A 14 -0.71 10.40 -10.41
N HIS A 15 -1.43 9.98 -11.45
CA HIS A 15 -1.05 8.91 -12.35
C HIS A 15 -0.72 7.58 -11.63
N ILE A 16 -1.46 7.26 -10.57
CA ILE A 16 -1.30 6.01 -9.81
C ILE A 16 -2.58 5.18 -9.84
N SER A 17 -2.43 3.87 -9.85
CA SER A 17 -3.54 2.93 -9.65
C SER A 17 -3.86 2.77 -8.16
N PRO A 18 -5.09 2.32 -7.81
CA PRO A 18 -5.42 1.97 -6.43
C PRO A 18 -4.48 0.92 -5.83
N SER A 19 -4.00 -0.03 -6.63
CA SER A 19 -3.05 -1.05 -6.20
C SER A 19 -1.68 -0.48 -5.84
N GLU A 20 -1.16 0.44 -6.66
CA GLU A 20 0.13 1.10 -6.39
C GLU A 20 0.05 1.90 -5.10
N LEU A 21 -1.03 2.66 -4.90
CA LEU A 21 -1.23 3.41 -3.65
C LEU A 21 -1.25 2.49 -2.41
N LEU A 22 -1.87 1.30 -2.51
CA LEU A 22 -1.89 0.33 -1.41
C LEU A 22 -0.53 -0.29 -1.14
N ILE A 23 0.28 -0.52 -2.19
CA ILE A 23 1.66 -1.00 -2.05
C ILE A 23 2.51 0.06 -1.36
N ASP A 24 2.47 1.30 -1.83
CA ASP A 24 3.22 2.43 -1.26
C ASP A 24 2.86 2.63 0.22
N LEU A 25 1.56 2.64 0.54
CA LEU A 25 1.08 2.77 1.91
C LEU A 25 1.54 1.58 2.78
N ALA A 26 1.50 0.37 2.25
CA ALA A 26 1.96 -0.82 2.98
C ALA A 26 3.46 -0.79 3.24
N ALA A 27 4.27 -0.37 2.27
CA ALA A 27 5.72 -0.20 2.40
C ALA A 27 6.05 0.86 3.47
N TYR A 28 5.43 2.03 3.39
CA TYR A 28 5.61 3.10 4.37
C TYR A 28 5.23 2.68 5.80
N LEU A 29 4.09 1.99 5.95
CA LEU A 29 3.66 1.50 7.26
C LEU A 29 4.52 0.37 7.81
N TYR A 30 5.17 -0.42 6.94
CA TYR A 30 6.17 -1.39 7.35
C TYR A 30 7.46 -0.70 7.81
N ASP A 31 7.97 0.25 7.03
CA ASP A 31 9.18 1.04 7.32
C ASP A 31 9.06 1.80 8.65
N THR A 32 7.89 2.38 8.91
CA THR A 32 7.59 3.09 10.17
C THR A 32 7.17 2.17 11.33
N GLU A 33 7.37 0.86 11.20
CA GLU A 33 7.04 -0.19 12.18
C GLU A 33 5.56 -0.22 12.63
N LYS A 34 4.66 0.41 11.89
CA LYS A 34 3.20 0.40 12.17
C LYS A 34 2.55 -0.92 11.77
N LEU A 35 3.10 -1.60 10.77
CA LEU A 35 2.67 -2.92 10.32
C LEU A 35 3.83 -3.91 10.37
N SER A 36 3.55 -5.13 10.83
CA SER A 36 4.45 -6.25 10.60
C SER A 36 4.45 -6.65 9.13
N MET A 37 5.53 -7.30 8.68
CA MET A 37 5.67 -7.84 7.32
C MET A 37 4.42 -8.58 6.82
N GLY A 38 3.84 -9.45 7.68
CA GLY A 38 2.65 -10.22 7.35
C GLY A 38 1.38 -9.36 7.12
N ARG A 39 1.25 -8.25 7.84
CA ARG A 39 0.13 -7.31 7.67
C ARG A 39 0.35 -6.38 6.48
N ALA A 40 1.58 -5.94 6.26
CA ALA A 40 1.94 -5.07 5.14
C ALA A 40 1.72 -5.78 3.79
N LYS A 41 2.25 -7.00 3.61
CA LYS A 41 2.01 -7.77 2.37
C LYS A 41 0.52 -8.04 2.11
N LYS A 42 -0.26 -8.24 3.19
CA LYS A 42 -1.71 -8.46 3.09
C LYS A 42 -2.43 -7.19 2.62
N LEU A 43 -2.03 -6.01 3.12
CA LEU A 43 -2.56 -4.73 2.68
C LEU A 43 -2.23 -4.45 1.22
N ALA A 44 -0.99 -4.74 0.81
CA ALA A 44 -0.51 -4.59 -0.56
C ALA A 44 -1.13 -5.61 -1.55
N GLY A 45 -1.81 -6.66 -1.07
CA GLY A 45 -2.30 -7.74 -1.92
C GLY A 45 -1.18 -8.61 -2.54
N LEU A 46 0.00 -8.63 -1.93
CA LEU A 46 1.20 -9.27 -2.46
C LEU A 46 1.56 -10.56 -1.70
N THR A 47 2.22 -11.49 -2.41
CA THR A 47 2.95 -12.58 -1.76
C THR A 47 4.16 -12.03 -1.01
N GLN A 48 4.76 -12.85 -0.13
CA GLN A 48 5.95 -12.43 0.61
C GLN A 48 7.13 -12.08 -0.32
N ILE A 49 7.34 -12.87 -1.38
CA ILE A 49 8.44 -12.63 -2.33
C ILE A 49 8.20 -11.34 -3.12
N GLN A 50 6.96 -11.09 -3.56
CA GLN A 50 6.62 -9.84 -4.26
C GLN A 50 6.82 -8.63 -3.35
N PHE A 51 6.29 -8.68 -2.13
CA PHE A 51 6.42 -7.55 -1.20
C PHE A 51 7.88 -7.28 -0.82
N GLN A 52 8.71 -8.32 -0.66
CA GLN A 52 10.15 -8.13 -0.43
C GLN A 52 10.84 -7.36 -1.57
N LYS A 53 10.43 -7.54 -2.83
CA LYS A 53 11.01 -6.79 -3.96
C LYS A 53 10.64 -5.31 -3.97
N GLU A 54 9.58 -4.92 -3.28
CA GLU A 54 9.15 -3.51 -3.20
C GLU A 54 9.91 -2.73 -2.11
N ILE A 55 10.50 -3.44 -1.13
CA ILE A 55 11.14 -2.83 0.05
C ILE A 55 12.67 -3.03 0.11
N PHE A 56 13.24 -3.82 -0.81
CA PHE A 56 14.67 -4.12 -0.92
C PHE A 56 15.15 -3.85 -2.34
#